data_AF-A0A428SZK1-F1
#
_entry.id   AF-A0A428SZK1-F1
#
_cell.length_a   1.000
_cell.length_b   1.000
_cell.length_c   1.000
_cell.angle_alpha   90.00
_cell.angle_beta   90.00
_cell.angle_gamma   90.00
#
_symmetry.space_group_name_H-M   'P 1'
#
loop_
_entity.id
_entity.type
_entity.pdbx_description
1 polymer ?
#
loop_
_entity_poly.entity_id
_entity_poly.type
_entity_poly.pdbx_seq_one_letter_code
_entity_poly.pdbx_strand_id
1 'polypeptide(L)'
;MTKNSGLAAKSLVLLFATTAFANPIENLYRELLKRDDPPRALDEHCSEEEKKWQPALDFDKDSCYNVPAIDRDGNIAVGDTVNYQYSWSDGCRDVEDLDNNNVYVRTRCNNNWCGYLYDYYFERDQSVQGVINGGHRHDWEHIAVFTKDNEGAQVVAASAHGDYDTKKASDVRFHEGTHAKIVYHKDGGSTHAFRFAKEKDDEIENHKGYWFVGPLVNWEGFPSGEIRDKLMNHDFGSANVGIKDGSFKVNLDHARNDLVDGFNSG
;
A
#
# COMPACT_ATOMS: atom_id res chain seq x y z
N MET A 1 60.85 -48.61 -0.29
CA MET A 1 59.66 -48.98 -1.08
C MET A 1 58.52 -49.23 -0.13
N THR A 2 57.51 -48.34 -0.10
CA THR A 2 56.07 -48.66 0.00
C THR A 2 55.29 -47.34 -0.02
N LYS A 3 54.48 -47.17 -1.07
CA LYS A 3 53.43 -46.16 -1.22
C LYS A 3 52.23 -46.56 -0.35
N ASN A 4 51.45 -45.57 0.11
CA ASN A 4 49.99 -45.64 0.29
C ASN A 4 49.50 -44.17 0.43
N SER A 5 49.07 -43.51 -0.64
CA SER A 5 47.70 -43.48 -1.20
C SER A 5 46.68 -42.90 -0.22
N GLY A 6 46.36 -41.61 -0.43
CA GLY A 6 45.37 -40.86 0.33
C GLY A 6 43.92 -41.25 0.01
N LEU A 7 43.05 -40.91 0.94
CA LEU A 7 41.61 -41.04 0.81
C LEU A 7 41.00 -39.64 1.04
N ALA A 8 40.53 -39.03 -0.05
CA ALA A 8 39.79 -37.77 -0.01
C ALA A 8 38.34 -38.07 0.36
N ALA A 9 37.89 -37.57 1.52
CA ALA A 9 36.48 -37.61 1.90
C ALA A 9 35.72 -36.55 1.10
N LYS A 10 34.83 -36.98 0.20
CA LYS A 10 33.85 -36.11 -0.45
C LYS A 10 32.70 -35.87 0.51
N SER A 11 32.61 -34.66 1.06
CA SER A 11 31.42 -34.21 1.79
C SER A 11 30.26 -34.00 0.81
N LEU A 12 29.19 -34.79 0.99
CA LEU A 12 27.94 -34.65 0.27
C LEU A 12 27.07 -33.63 1.03
N VAL A 13 26.91 -32.43 0.50
CA VAL A 13 25.95 -31.45 1.01
C VAL A 13 24.57 -31.83 0.47
N LEU A 14 23.68 -32.31 1.34
CA LEU A 14 22.27 -32.50 1.01
C LEU A 14 21.58 -31.13 1.08
N LEU A 15 21.25 -30.55 -0.08
CA LEU A 15 20.25 -29.49 -0.15
C LEU A 15 18.88 -30.13 0.08
N PHE A 16 18.26 -29.87 1.23
CA PHE A 16 16.83 -30.10 1.39
C PHE A 16 16.09 -28.94 0.70
N ALA A 17 15.61 -29.20 -0.52
CA ALA A 17 14.58 -28.36 -1.11
C ALA A 17 13.29 -28.60 -0.32
N THR A 18 12.92 -27.67 0.57
CA THR A 18 11.58 -27.64 1.15
C THR A 18 10.61 -27.21 0.06
N THR A 19 10.03 -28.19 -0.63
CA THR A 19 8.82 -27.93 -1.42
C THR A 19 7.73 -27.56 -0.42
N ALA A 20 7.33 -26.29 -0.38
CA ALA A 20 6.12 -25.87 0.29
C ALA A 20 4.96 -26.62 -0.37
N PHE A 21 4.45 -27.66 0.28
CA PHE A 21 3.22 -28.30 -0.15
C PHE A 21 2.08 -27.42 0.34
N ALA A 22 1.40 -26.73 -0.57
CA ALA A 22 0.15 -26.05 -0.26
C ALA A 22 -0.79 -27.07 0.41
N ASN A 23 -1.28 -26.73 1.60
CA ASN A 23 -2.11 -27.64 2.38
C ASN A 23 -3.45 -27.83 1.64
N PRO A 24 -3.85 -29.07 1.28
CA PRO A 24 -5.09 -29.31 0.54
C PRO A 24 -6.34 -28.79 1.23
N ILE A 25 -6.30 -28.70 2.57
CA ILE A 25 -7.39 -28.14 3.38
C ILE A 25 -7.48 -26.62 3.19
N GLU A 26 -6.35 -25.93 3.10
CA GLU A 26 -6.28 -24.48 2.90
C GLU A 26 -6.76 -24.06 1.51
N ASN A 27 -6.40 -24.83 0.47
CA ASN A 27 -6.94 -24.67 -0.87
C ASN A 27 -8.46 -24.94 -0.92
N LEU A 28 -8.95 -25.92 -0.17
CA LEU A 28 -10.38 -26.20 -0.07
C LEU A 28 -11.14 -25.08 0.65
N TYR A 29 -10.56 -24.47 1.69
CA TYR A 29 -11.12 -23.29 2.34
C TYR A 29 -11.16 -22.07 1.41
N ARG A 30 -10.09 -21.83 0.63
CA ARG A 30 -10.06 -20.78 -0.41
C ARG A 30 -11.11 -21.01 -1.50
N GLU A 31 -11.30 -22.26 -1.97
CA GLU A 31 -12.33 -22.60 -2.96
C GLU A 31 -13.77 -22.52 -2.44
N LEU A 32 -13.99 -22.78 -1.15
CA LEU A 32 -15.33 -22.75 -0.52
C LEU A 32 -15.74 -21.36 -0.02
N LEU A 33 -14.78 -20.47 0.26
CA LEU A 33 -15.03 -19.09 0.70
C LEU A 33 -14.76 -18.03 -0.38
N LYS A 34 -14.25 -18.43 -1.56
CA LYS A 34 -13.91 -17.61 -2.74
C LYS A 34 -13.92 -16.10 -2.46
N ARG A 35 -12.84 -15.64 -1.83
CA ARG A 35 -12.31 -14.33 -2.20
C ARG A 35 -11.94 -14.43 -3.67
N ASP A 36 -12.50 -13.57 -4.51
CA ASP A 36 -11.94 -13.40 -5.85
C ASP A 36 -10.61 -12.66 -5.65
N ASP A 37 -9.49 -13.32 -5.95
CA ASP A 37 -8.17 -12.74 -5.74
C ASP A 37 -8.05 -11.37 -6.41
N PRO A 38 -7.27 -10.43 -5.83
CA PRO A 38 -7.03 -9.14 -6.45
C PRO A 38 -6.54 -9.30 -7.90
N PRO A 39 -6.89 -8.35 -8.80
CA PRO A 39 -6.38 -8.36 -10.15
C PRO A 39 -4.85 -8.32 -10.16
N ARG A 40 -4.26 -8.79 -11.25
CA ARG A 40 -2.80 -8.79 -11.38
C ARG A 40 -2.27 -7.36 -11.44
N ALA A 41 -1.21 -7.10 -10.67
CA ALA A 41 -0.55 -5.81 -10.63
C ALA A 41 -0.14 -5.30 -12.02
N LEU A 42 -0.34 -4.01 -12.22
CA LEU A 42 0.27 -3.24 -13.29
C LEU A 42 1.78 -3.14 -13.06
N ASP A 43 2.55 -3.02 -14.14
CA ASP A 43 3.97 -2.75 -14.01
C ASP A 43 4.19 -1.34 -13.45
N GLU A 44 5.27 -1.18 -12.68
CA GLU A 44 5.72 0.13 -12.24
C GLU A 44 5.99 1.05 -13.44
N HIS A 45 5.40 2.24 -13.40
CA HIS A 45 5.58 3.27 -14.40
C HIS A 45 5.35 4.64 -13.75
N CYS A 46 6.44 5.23 -13.26
CA CYS A 46 6.44 6.52 -12.58
C CYS A 46 7.73 7.30 -12.88
N SER A 47 7.76 8.58 -12.52
CA SER A 47 9.00 9.35 -12.52
C SER A 47 9.89 9.01 -11.32
N GLU A 48 11.19 9.32 -11.43
CA GLU A 48 12.15 9.16 -10.34
C GLU A 48 11.76 9.96 -9.09
N GLU A 49 11.25 11.19 -9.25
CA GLU A 49 10.83 12.00 -8.10
C GLU A 49 9.55 11.44 -7.44
N GLU A 50 8.58 10.96 -8.22
CA GLU A 50 7.41 10.26 -7.67
C GLU A 50 7.81 9.01 -6.89
N LYS A 51 8.80 8.26 -7.38
CA LYS A 51 9.30 7.06 -6.67
C LYS A 51 10.07 7.42 -5.40
N LYS A 52 10.96 8.40 -5.49
CA LYS A 52 11.82 8.87 -4.40
C LYS A 52 11.03 9.30 -3.17
N TRP A 53 9.90 9.98 -3.37
CA TRP A 53 9.06 10.49 -2.28
C TRP A 53 7.89 9.56 -1.91
N GLN A 54 7.80 8.38 -2.53
CA GLN A 54 6.78 7.38 -2.18
C GLN A 54 6.92 6.99 -0.70
N PRO A 55 5.84 7.02 0.10
CA PRO A 55 5.88 6.53 1.48
C PRO A 55 6.31 5.06 1.55
N ALA A 56 7.11 4.72 2.56
CA ALA A 56 7.41 3.34 2.89
C ALA A 56 6.46 2.86 3.97
N LEU A 57 5.79 1.73 3.71
CA LEU A 57 4.72 1.22 4.54
C LEU A 57 5.17 0.10 5.46
N ASP A 58 4.59 0.09 6.64
CA ASP A 58 4.33 -1.13 7.39
C ASP A 58 2.83 -1.26 7.65
N PHE A 59 2.40 -2.44 8.09
CA PHE A 59 1.01 -2.80 8.27
C PHE A 59 0.90 -3.50 9.62
N ASP A 60 0.13 -2.95 10.56
CA ASP A 60 -0.12 -3.64 11.84
C ASP A 60 -0.79 -4.99 11.55
N LYS A 61 -0.60 -6.01 12.40
CA LYS A 61 -1.15 -7.36 12.18
C LYS A 61 -2.66 -7.43 12.01
N ASP A 62 -3.39 -6.39 12.40
CA ASP A 62 -4.83 -6.28 12.26
C ASP A 62 -5.28 -5.63 10.95
N SER A 63 -4.38 -5.39 9.98
CA SER A 63 -4.74 -4.80 8.69
C SER A 63 -4.47 -5.74 7.50
N CYS A 64 -5.24 -5.55 6.42
CA CYS A 64 -4.93 -6.09 5.10
C CYS A 64 -3.68 -5.42 4.49
N TYR A 65 -3.14 -6.01 3.43
CA TYR A 65 -2.21 -5.32 2.53
C TYR A 65 -2.97 -4.53 1.45
N ASN A 66 -2.36 -3.46 0.95
CA ASN A 66 -2.87 -2.82 -0.25
C ASN A 66 -2.61 -3.73 -1.46
N VAL A 67 -3.52 -3.71 -2.43
CA VAL A 67 -3.49 -4.58 -3.62
C VAL A 67 -3.88 -3.78 -4.87
N PRO A 68 -3.66 -4.29 -6.09
CA PRO A 68 -4.08 -3.65 -7.32
C PRO A 68 -5.60 -3.48 -7.37
N ALA A 69 -6.05 -2.30 -7.75
CA ALA A 69 -7.46 -2.02 -7.96
C ALA A 69 -7.93 -2.37 -9.38
N ILE A 70 -6.99 -2.54 -10.33
CA ILE A 70 -7.26 -2.88 -11.73
C ILE A 70 -6.06 -3.59 -12.36
N ASP A 71 -6.30 -4.49 -13.31
CA ASP A 71 -5.25 -5.08 -14.15
C ASP A 71 -5.17 -4.46 -15.56
N ARG A 72 -4.25 -4.99 -16.38
CA ARG A 72 -4.03 -4.58 -17.77
C ARG A 72 -5.19 -4.84 -18.70
N ASP A 73 -6.03 -5.82 -18.40
CA ASP A 73 -7.22 -6.17 -19.17
C ASP A 73 -8.44 -5.33 -18.72
N GLY A 74 -8.26 -4.53 -17.67
CA GLY A 74 -9.27 -3.66 -17.10
C GLY A 74 -10.21 -4.39 -16.14
N ASN A 75 -9.85 -5.56 -15.61
CA ASN A 75 -10.62 -6.19 -14.54
C ASN A 75 -10.41 -5.37 -13.27
N ILE A 76 -11.49 -4.86 -12.69
CA ILE A 76 -11.46 -4.09 -11.44
C ILE A 76 -11.58 -5.04 -10.27
N ALA A 77 -10.82 -4.75 -9.21
CA ALA A 77 -10.88 -5.47 -7.96
C ALA A 77 -12.29 -5.45 -7.38
N VAL A 78 -12.87 -6.63 -7.19
CA VAL A 78 -14.23 -6.78 -6.66
C VAL A 78 -14.32 -6.54 -5.16
N GLY A 79 -13.18 -6.42 -4.48
CA GLY A 79 -13.07 -6.26 -3.03
C GLY A 79 -13.54 -7.51 -2.28
N ASP A 80 -13.34 -7.50 -0.97
CA ASP A 80 -13.71 -8.60 -0.10
C ASP A 80 -14.95 -8.25 0.71
N THR A 81 -15.76 -9.27 0.99
CA THR A 81 -16.88 -9.14 1.91
C THR A 81 -16.36 -8.89 3.32
N VAL A 82 -16.98 -7.92 4.00
CA VAL A 82 -16.78 -7.75 5.43
C VAL A 82 -17.46 -8.90 6.18
N ASN A 83 -16.69 -9.88 6.62
CA ASN A 83 -17.19 -10.97 7.45
C ASN A 83 -16.79 -10.76 8.92
N TYR A 84 -17.76 -10.41 9.74
CA TYR A 84 -17.58 -10.12 11.16
C TYR A 84 -17.24 -11.35 12.03
N GLN A 85 -17.17 -12.56 11.44
CA GLN A 85 -16.81 -13.81 12.12
C GLN A 85 -15.32 -14.16 12.00
N TYR A 86 -14.59 -13.57 11.04
CA TYR A 86 -13.17 -13.82 10.82
C TYR A 86 -12.31 -12.70 11.44
N SER A 87 -11.00 -12.95 11.61
CA SER A 87 -10.06 -11.95 12.10
C SER A 87 -9.90 -10.81 11.07
N TRP A 88 -9.45 -9.64 11.54
CA TRP A 88 -9.34 -8.40 10.75
C TRP A 88 -8.60 -8.55 9.43
N SER A 89 -7.54 -9.34 9.46
CA SER A 89 -6.62 -9.57 8.35
C SER A 89 -6.82 -10.93 7.67
N ASP A 90 -7.79 -11.74 8.12
CA ASP A 90 -8.00 -13.09 7.59
C ASP A 90 -8.35 -13.01 6.10
N GLY A 91 -7.51 -13.65 5.28
CA GLY A 91 -7.69 -13.77 3.85
C GLY A 91 -7.31 -12.54 3.03
N CYS A 92 -6.67 -11.51 3.60
CA CYS A 92 -6.21 -10.31 2.87
C CYS A 92 -4.81 -9.83 3.30
N ARG A 93 -4.07 -10.69 4.01
CA ARG A 93 -2.73 -10.40 4.56
C ARG A 93 -1.79 -11.56 4.33
N ASP A 94 -1.84 -12.17 3.16
CA ASP A 94 -0.88 -13.20 2.77
C ASP A 94 0.32 -12.57 2.06
N VAL A 95 1.46 -13.27 2.02
CA VAL A 95 2.67 -12.74 1.35
C VAL A 95 2.42 -12.51 -0.15
N GLU A 96 1.56 -13.31 -0.75
CA GLU A 96 1.11 -13.19 -2.14
C GLU A 96 0.36 -11.88 -2.40
N ASP A 97 -0.43 -11.40 -1.44
CA ASP A 97 -1.10 -10.10 -1.54
C ASP A 97 -0.08 -8.97 -1.51
N LEU A 98 0.97 -9.08 -0.68
CA LEU A 98 2.03 -8.08 -0.61
C LEU A 98 2.96 -8.12 -1.84
N ASP A 99 3.10 -9.29 -2.49
CA ASP A 99 3.81 -9.44 -3.77
C ASP A 99 3.00 -8.89 -4.95
N ASN A 100 1.68 -9.04 -4.92
CA ASN A 100 0.76 -8.48 -5.90
C ASN A 100 0.27 -7.11 -5.42
N ASN A 101 1.09 -6.08 -5.60
CA ASN A 101 0.85 -4.75 -5.04
C ASN A 101 0.94 -3.65 -6.10
N ASN A 102 0.07 -2.64 -6.01
CA ASN A 102 0.24 -1.37 -6.70
C ASN A 102 -0.02 -0.20 -5.76
N VAL A 103 0.71 0.88 -6.00
CA VAL A 103 0.44 2.22 -5.48
C VAL A 103 0.16 3.12 -6.67
N TYR A 104 -0.80 4.03 -6.55
CA TYR A 104 -1.13 4.98 -7.62
C TYR A 104 -0.73 6.38 -7.20
N VAL A 105 -0.23 7.21 -8.12
CA VAL A 105 0.15 8.59 -7.80
C VAL A 105 -0.34 9.58 -8.84
N ARG A 106 -0.75 10.75 -8.34
CA ARG A 106 -0.93 11.93 -9.18
C ARG A 106 -0.20 13.11 -8.56
N THR A 107 0.50 13.83 -9.42
CA THR A 107 1.42 14.90 -9.02
C THR A 107 0.92 16.23 -9.55
N ARG A 108 1.07 17.29 -8.74
CA ARG A 108 0.90 18.67 -9.19
C ARG A 108 2.07 19.51 -8.72
N CYS A 109 2.73 20.19 -9.65
CA CYS A 109 3.81 21.13 -9.34
C CYS A 109 3.46 22.54 -9.76
N ASN A 110 3.70 23.52 -8.89
CA ASN A 110 3.56 24.95 -9.14
C ASN A 110 4.24 25.74 -8.02
N ASN A 111 4.65 26.99 -8.31
CA ASN A 111 5.21 27.90 -7.31
C ASN A 111 6.37 27.28 -6.50
N ASN A 112 7.25 26.53 -7.18
CA ASN A 112 8.41 25.82 -6.62
C ASN A 112 8.08 24.70 -5.62
N TRP A 113 6.81 24.26 -5.62
CA TRP A 113 6.31 23.14 -4.84
C TRP A 113 5.86 22.03 -5.78
N CYS A 114 5.99 20.78 -5.32
CA CYS A 114 5.30 19.62 -5.88
C CYS A 114 4.50 18.91 -4.78
N GLY A 115 3.22 18.67 -5.02
CA GLY A 115 2.36 17.81 -4.20
C GLY A 115 2.16 16.47 -4.90
N TYR A 116 2.58 15.40 -4.26
CA TYR A 116 2.38 14.01 -4.68
C TYR A 116 1.28 13.41 -3.82
N LEU A 117 0.16 13.00 -4.41
CA LEU A 117 -0.88 12.26 -3.71
C LEU A 117 -0.77 10.78 -4.11
N TYR A 118 -0.42 9.93 -3.16
CA TYR A 118 -0.32 8.49 -3.31
C TYR A 118 -1.60 7.83 -2.80
N ASP A 119 -2.21 7.00 -3.64
CA ASP A 119 -3.43 6.26 -3.35
C ASP A 119 -3.14 4.77 -3.22
N TYR A 120 -3.75 4.17 -2.20
CA TYR A 120 -3.62 2.76 -1.83
C TYR A 120 -5.01 2.14 -1.74
N TYR A 121 -5.23 1.05 -2.47
CA TYR A 121 -6.49 0.32 -2.44
C TYR A 121 -6.38 -0.90 -1.53
N PHE A 122 -7.38 -1.10 -0.69
CA PHE A 122 -7.55 -2.32 0.11
C PHE A 122 -8.88 -2.97 -0.23
N GLU A 123 -8.94 -4.30 -0.14
CA GLU A 123 -10.13 -5.06 -0.56
C GLU A 123 -11.34 -4.80 0.34
N ARG A 124 -11.12 -4.44 1.61
CA ARG A 124 -12.14 -4.15 2.61
C ARG A 124 -11.58 -3.27 3.72
N ASP A 125 -12.48 -2.61 4.42
CA ASP A 125 -12.22 -1.95 5.70
C ASP A 125 -13.29 -2.34 6.71
N GLN A 126 -12.85 -2.68 7.92
CA GLN A 126 -13.70 -3.28 8.95
C GLN A 126 -13.43 -2.66 10.32
N SER A 127 -14.48 -2.14 10.98
CA SER A 127 -14.47 -1.80 12.42
C SER A 127 -14.55 -3.03 13.33
N VAL A 128 -14.59 -2.81 14.65
CA VAL A 128 -14.52 -3.79 15.76
C VAL A 128 -15.43 -5.02 15.64
N GLN A 129 -14.95 -6.13 16.23
CA GLN A 129 -15.46 -7.49 15.99
C GLN A 129 -16.81 -7.58 16.67
N GLY A 130 -17.83 -8.04 15.95
CA GLY A 130 -19.18 -8.11 16.47
C GLY A 130 -19.98 -6.80 16.40
N VAL A 131 -19.47 -5.72 15.78
CA VAL A 131 -20.27 -4.54 15.45
C VAL A 131 -20.91 -4.72 14.07
N ILE A 132 -22.20 -5.06 14.08
CA ILE A 132 -23.02 -5.20 12.88
C ILE A 132 -23.18 -3.79 12.28
N ASN A 133 -22.59 -3.53 11.11
CA ASN A 133 -22.62 -2.28 10.29
C ASN A 133 -21.42 -1.31 10.35
N GLY A 134 -20.26 -1.71 10.88
CA GLY A 134 -19.11 -0.78 10.95
C GLY A 134 -18.00 -1.04 9.93
N GLY A 135 -18.27 -1.60 8.75
CA GLY A 135 -17.23 -1.78 7.73
C GLY A 135 -17.81 -1.67 6.32
N HIS A 136 -16.93 -1.56 5.33
CA HIS A 136 -17.29 -1.55 3.92
C HIS A 136 -16.37 -2.42 3.07
N ARG A 137 -16.94 -2.95 1.99
CA ARG A 137 -16.17 -3.52 0.89
C ARG A 137 -15.43 -2.36 0.22
N HIS A 138 -14.18 -2.61 -0.17
CA HIS A 138 -13.22 -1.64 -0.68
C HIS A 138 -12.76 -0.65 0.38
N ASP A 139 -11.52 -0.24 0.28
CA ASP A 139 -10.99 0.93 0.96
C ASP A 139 -10.03 1.65 0.03
N TRP A 140 -9.96 2.97 0.18
CA TRP A 140 -9.02 3.81 -0.52
C TRP A 140 -8.47 4.81 0.48
N GLU A 141 -7.17 4.72 0.72
CA GLU A 141 -6.48 5.63 1.61
C GLU A 141 -5.36 6.32 0.87
N HIS A 142 -5.01 7.50 1.37
CA HIS A 142 -4.16 8.46 0.70
C HIS A 142 -3.02 8.93 1.59
N ILE A 143 -1.86 9.16 0.99
CA ILE A 143 -0.75 9.86 1.64
C ILE A 143 -0.29 10.96 0.70
N ALA A 144 -0.20 12.19 1.20
CA ALA A 144 0.37 13.30 0.45
C ALA A 144 1.78 13.60 0.92
N VAL A 145 2.68 13.87 -0.02
CA VAL A 145 4.01 14.44 0.26
C VAL A 145 4.12 15.74 -0.52
N PHE A 146 4.49 16.82 0.17
CA PHE A 146 4.78 18.10 -0.46
C PHE A 146 6.27 18.38 -0.38
N THR A 147 6.89 18.58 -1.54
CA THR A 147 8.31 18.90 -1.67
C THR A 147 8.47 20.30 -2.22
N LYS A 148 9.58 20.93 -1.84
CA LYS A 148 9.96 22.24 -2.34
C LYS A 148 11.30 22.15 -3.06
N ASP A 149 11.42 22.86 -4.16
CA ASP A 149 12.61 22.81 -5.02
C ASP A 149 13.89 23.03 -4.21
N ASN A 150 14.87 22.13 -4.38
CA ASN A 150 16.16 22.12 -3.68
C ASN A 150 16.10 21.94 -2.16
N GLU A 151 14.91 21.82 -1.55
CA GLU A 151 14.73 21.59 -0.11
C GLU A 151 14.20 20.18 0.20
N GLY A 152 13.63 19.48 -0.79
CA GLY A 152 13.07 18.13 -0.62
C GLY A 152 11.71 18.14 0.08
N ALA A 153 11.31 17.03 0.70
CA ALA A 153 10.04 16.94 1.44
C ALA A 153 9.98 17.95 2.60
N GLN A 154 8.88 18.71 2.65
CA GLN A 154 8.63 19.71 3.70
C GLN A 154 7.40 19.36 4.55
N VAL A 155 6.40 18.71 3.95
CA VAL A 155 5.15 18.33 4.61
C VAL A 155 4.75 16.94 4.16
N VAL A 156 4.27 16.13 5.09
CA VAL A 156 3.68 14.81 4.83
C VAL A 156 2.33 14.77 5.51
N ALA A 157 1.34 14.20 4.83
CA ALA A 157 -0.02 14.09 5.34
C ALA A 157 -0.52 12.66 5.14
N ALA A 158 -1.00 12.02 6.20
CA ALA A 158 -1.55 10.68 6.18
C ALA A 158 -3.06 10.74 6.41
N SER A 159 -3.84 10.16 5.50
CA SER A 159 -5.30 10.12 5.64
C SER A 159 -5.76 9.29 6.83
N ALA A 160 -6.80 9.78 7.49
CA ALA A 160 -7.49 9.11 8.58
C ALA A 160 -8.94 9.60 8.64
N HIS A 161 -9.91 8.69 8.43
CA HIS A 161 -11.34 8.93 8.62
C HIS A 161 -11.90 10.13 7.83
N GLY A 162 -11.43 10.34 6.60
CA GLY A 162 -11.88 11.42 5.71
C GLY A 162 -11.17 12.77 5.90
N ASP A 163 -10.16 12.83 6.75
CA ASP A 163 -9.26 13.98 6.91
C ASP A 163 -7.78 13.52 6.86
N TYR A 164 -6.83 14.41 7.16
CA TYR A 164 -5.39 14.11 7.16
C TYR A 164 -4.69 14.50 8.47
N ASP A 165 -3.97 13.57 9.09
CA ASP A 165 -2.91 13.93 10.06
C ASP A 165 -1.73 14.50 9.26
N THR A 166 -1.48 15.80 9.40
CA THR A 166 -0.51 16.55 8.61
C THR A 166 0.64 17.01 9.48
N LYS A 167 1.88 16.70 9.07
CA LYS A 167 3.11 17.04 9.79
C LYS A 167 4.13 17.69 8.89
N LYS A 168 4.96 18.56 9.49
CA LYS A 168 6.21 18.97 8.85
C LYS A 168 7.10 17.76 8.71
N ALA A 169 7.83 17.65 7.60
CA ALA A 169 8.75 16.55 7.34
C ALA A 169 9.82 16.42 8.44
N SER A 170 10.19 17.52 9.13
CA SER A 170 11.09 17.49 10.29
C SER A 170 10.58 16.65 11.46
N ASP A 171 9.27 16.42 11.54
CA ASP A 171 8.60 15.66 12.61
C ASP A 171 8.23 14.24 12.16
N VAL A 172 8.68 13.83 10.97
CA VAL A 172 8.37 12.55 10.32
C VAL A 172 9.63 11.69 10.25
N ARG A 173 9.48 10.40 10.50
CA ARG A 173 10.56 9.42 10.36
C ARG A 173 10.64 8.98 8.90
N PHE A 174 11.85 8.86 8.36
CA PHE A 174 12.08 8.45 6.97
C PHE A 174 12.86 7.13 6.89
N HIS A 175 12.51 6.31 5.92
CA HIS A 175 13.29 5.17 5.44
C HIS A 175 14.16 5.65 4.27
N GLU A 176 15.46 5.32 4.33
CA GLU A 176 16.49 5.70 3.34
C GLU A 176 16.57 7.21 3.01
N GLY A 177 16.05 8.05 3.91
CA GLY A 177 16.13 9.51 3.82
C GLY A 177 15.03 10.18 2.97
N THR A 178 14.25 9.44 2.19
CA THR A 178 13.24 10.03 1.28
C THR A 178 11.85 9.40 1.36
N HIS A 179 11.71 8.21 1.94
CA HIS A 179 10.41 7.54 2.07
C HIS A 179 9.82 7.77 3.46
N ALA A 180 8.75 8.57 3.58
CA ALA A 180 8.08 8.76 4.87
C ALA A 180 7.58 7.41 5.41
N LYS A 181 7.91 7.09 6.66
CA LYS A 181 7.48 5.84 7.32
C LYS A 181 6.05 5.98 7.81
N ILE A 182 5.13 5.26 7.17
CA ILE A 182 3.70 5.31 7.46
C ILE A 182 3.22 3.88 7.77
N VAL A 183 2.31 3.75 8.73
CA VAL A 183 1.72 2.47 9.10
C VAL A 183 0.23 2.49 8.78
N TYR A 184 -0.26 1.49 8.04
CA TYR A 184 -1.69 1.22 7.93
C TYR A 184 -2.11 0.33 9.10
N HIS A 185 -3.16 0.73 9.81
CA HIS A 185 -3.55 0.08 11.05
C HIS A 185 -5.04 0.22 11.32
N LYS A 186 -5.54 -0.61 12.22
CA LYS A 186 -6.85 -0.42 12.82
C LYS A 186 -6.82 0.71 13.85
N ASP A 187 -7.61 1.77 13.66
CA ASP A 187 -7.65 2.89 14.61
C ASP A 187 -8.63 2.61 15.76
N GLY A 188 -8.17 1.81 16.72
CA GLY A 188 -8.90 1.48 17.93
C GLY A 188 -10.30 0.93 17.63
N GLY A 189 -11.33 1.69 18.03
CA GLY A 189 -12.74 1.33 17.84
C GLY A 189 -13.31 1.64 16.45
N SER A 190 -12.58 2.38 15.61
CA SER A 190 -13.05 2.91 14.32
C SER A 190 -12.74 1.96 13.16
N THR A 191 -12.68 2.45 11.93
CA THR A 191 -12.14 1.80 10.74
C THR A 191 -10.60 1.85 10.70
N HIS A 192 -9.98 1.36 9.63
CA HIS A 192 -8.55 1.54 9.40
C HIS A 192 -8.21 2.99 9.05
N ALA A 193 -6.92 3.33 9.21
CA ALA A 193 -6.36 4.61 8.84
C ALA A 193 -4.84 4.49 8.67
N PHE A 194 -4.24 5.47 7.98
CA PHE A 194 -2.80 5.67 8.06
C PHE A 194 -2.41 6.44 9.32
N ARG A 195 -1.23 6.11 9.85
CA ARG A 195 -0.57 6.87 10.93
C ARG A 195 0.92 7.00 10.68
N PHE A 196 1.52 8.06 11.20
CA PHE A 196 2.99 8.17 11.22
C PHE A 196 3.62 7.09 12.11
N ALA A 197 4.72 6.51 11.63
CA ALA A 197 5.47 5.51 12.38
C ALA A 197 6.12 6.08 13.65
N LYS A 198 6.13 5.28 14.70
CA LYS A 198 6.84 5.46 15.97
C LYS A 198 8.06 4.54 16.00
N GLU A 199 8.98 4.74 16.95
CA GLU A 199 10.19 3.93 17.09
C GLU A 199 9.91 2.42 17.14
N LYS A 200 8.88 2.01 17.88
CA LYS A 200 8.47 0.61 17.99
C LYS A 200 8.09 -0.03 16.65
N ASP A 201 7.66 0.75 15.66
CA ASP A 201 7.24 0.22 14.36
C ASP A 201 8.45 -0.14 13.46
N ASP A 202 9.70 0.05 13.94
CA ASP A 202 10.86 -0.60 13.32
C ASP A 202 10.90 -2.11 13.61
N GLU A 203 10.07 -2.61 14.53
CA GLU A 203 9.72 -4.02 14.66
C GLU A 203 8.68 -4.39 13.58
N ILE A 204 9.14 -4.46 12.33
CA ILE A 204 8.29 -4.63 11.14
C ILE A 204 7.33 -5.81 11.26
N GLU A 205 6.04 -5.54 11.03
CA GLU A 205 4.96 -6.54 11.13
C GLU A 205 4.54 -7.14 9.79
N ASN A 206 4.90 -6.51 8.66
CA ASN A 206 4.62 -7.07 7.33
C ASN A 206 5.48 -8.31 6.98
N HIS A 207 4.98 -9.15 6.07
CA HIS A 207 5.61 -10.41 5.69
C HIS A 207 6.99 -10.26 5.03
N LYS A 208 7.38 -9.07 4.56
CA LYS A 208 8.71 -8.83 3.96
C LYS A 208 9.78 -8.54 5.01
N GLY A 209 9.41 -8.12 6.21
CA GLY A 209 10.35 -7.80 7.29
C GLY A 209 11.19 -6.55 7.05
N TYR A 210 10.76 -5.67 6.14
CA TYR A 210 11.34 -4.35 5.90
C TYR A 210 10.25 -3.31 5.58
N TRP A 211 10.59 -2.03 5.67
CA TRP A 211 9.73 -0.92 5.27
C TRP A 211 9.43 -1.01 3.76
N PHE A 212 8.19 -1.31 3.40
CA PHE A 212 7.81 -1.71 2.05
C PHE A 212 7.51 -0.51 1.13
N VAL A 213 8.15 -0.47 -0.04
CA VAL A 213 7.87 0.51 -1.09
C VAL A 213 7.41 -0.25 -2.34
N GLY A 214 6.10 -0.25 -2.60
CA GLY A 214 5.48 -1.05 -3.66
C GLY A 214 5.64 -0.48 -5.08
N PRO A 215 5.36 -1.27 -6.13
CA PRO A 215 5.34 -0.82 -7.52
C PRO A 215 4.39 0.38 -7.73
N LEU A 216 4.91 1.47 -8.30
CA LEU A 216 4.20 2.75 -8.42
C LEU A 216 3.71 3.03 -9.84
N VAL A 217 2.43 3.35 -10.00
CA VAL A 217 1.83 3.72 -11.29
C VAL A 217 1.39 5.18 -11.22
N ASN A 218 2.02 6.04 -12.01
CA ASN A 218 1.60 7.44 -12.08
C ASN A 218 0.42 7.65 -13.03
N TRP A 219 -0.16 8.84 -12.99
CA TRP A 219 -1.36 9.22 -13.76
C TRP A 219 -1.25 8.95 -15.28
N GLU A 220 -0.06 9.04 -15.85
CA GLU A 220 0.21 8.76 -17.28
C GLU A 220 0.86 7.38 -17.51
N GLY A 221 1.04 6.59 -16.45
CA GLY A 221 1.71 5.29 -16.46
C GLY A 221 0.77 4.09 -16.52
N PHE A 222 -0.53 4.32 -16.55
CA PHE A 222 -1.50 3.27 -16.85
C PHE A 222 -1.27 2.70 -18.26
N PRO A 223 -1.59 1.42 -18.52
CA PRO A 223 -1.41 0.80 -19.83
C PRO A 223 -2.09 1.57 -20.98
N SER A 224 -3.20 2.23 -20.70
CA SER A 224 -3.84 3.19 -21.59
C SER A 224 -4.67 4.19 -20.80
N GLY A 225 -5.04 5.31 -21.44
CA GLY A 225 -6.02 6.25 -20.87
C GLY A 225 -7.37 5.59 -20.59
N GLU A 226 -7.79 4.60 -21.38
CA GLU A 226 -9.03 3.85 -21.15
C GLU A 226 -8.96 3.03 -19.85
N ILE A 227 -7.84 2.36 -19.55
CA ILE A 227 -7.67 1.61 -18.30
C ILE A 227 -7.68 2.56 -17.10
N ARG A 228 -6.96 3.69 -17.19
CA ARG A 228 -7.00 4.73 -16.14
C ARG A 228 -8.43 5.22 -15.93
N ASP A 229 -9.09 5.67 -16.99
CA ASP A 229 -10.41 6.28 -16.92
C ASP A 229 -11.45 5.27 -16.41
N LYS A 230 -11.30 3.97 -16.75
CA LYS A 230 -12.14 2.90 -16.21
C LYS A 230 -12.01 2.78 -14.69
N LEU A 231 -10.79 2.81 -14.15
CA LEU A 231 -10.57 2.80 -12.70
C LEU A 231 -11.11 4.08 -12.04
N MET A 232 -10.76 5.25 -12.58
CA MET A 232 -11.10 6.55 -11.98
C MET A 232 -12.61 6.83 -11.95
N ASN A 233 -13.37 6.21 -12.85
CA ASN A 233 -14.83 6.33 -12.94
C ASN A 233 -15.59 5.19 -12.27
N HIS A 234 -14.91 4.20 -11.68
CA HIS A 234 -15.58 3.09 -11.00
C HIS A 234 -16.17 3.54 -9.66
N ASP A 235 -17.34 2.99 -9.34
CA ASP A 235 -18.02 3.23 -8.06
C ASP A 235 -17.60 2.15 -7.05
N PHE A 236 -16.70 2.53 -6.13
CA PHE A 236 -16.26 1.68 -5.01
C PHE A 236 -17.17 1.82 -3.78
N GLY A 237 -18.39 2.34 -3.95
CA GLY A 237 -19.35 2.52 -2.86
C GLY A 237 -18.90 3.60 -1.89
N SER A 238 -18.53 3.19 -0.68
CA SER A 238 -18.10 4.11 0.39
C SER A 238 -16.66 4.60 0.23
N ALA A 239 -15.81 3.84 -0.46
CA ALA A 239 -14.41 4.18 -0.66
C ALA A 239 -14.22 5.14 -1.85
N ASN A 240 -13.29 6.08 -1.73
CA ASN A 240 -13.09 7.13 -2.72
C ASN A 240 -11.65 7.20 -3.20
N VAL A 241 -11.42 7.11 -4.51
CA VAL A 241 -10.12 7.38 -5.12
C VAL A 241 -9.77 8.86 -4.95
N GLY A 242 -8.61 9.16 -4.38
CA GLY A 242 -8.17 10.50 -4.02
C GLY A 242 -7.57 11.25 -5.20
N ILE A 243 -6.88 10.53 -6.10
CA ILE A 243 -6.22 11.10 -7.29
C ILE A 243 -7.16 11.39 -8.47
N LYS A 244 -8.43 10.98 -8.43
CA LYS A 244 -9.38 11.22 -9.54
C LYS A 244 -9.70 12.71 -9.69
N ASP A 245 -10.11 13.12 -10.90
CA ASP A 245 -10.32 14.54 -11.25
C ASP A 245 -11.23 15.30 -10.27
N GLY A 246 -12.31 14.68 -9.82
CA GLY A 246 -13.26 15.30 -8.89
C GLY A 246 -12.77 15.44 -7.45
N SER A 247 -11.69 14.75 -7.07
CA SER A 247 -11.23 14.64 -5.68
C SER A 247 -9.81 15.19 -5.47
N PHE A 248 -8.97 15.18 -6.52
CA PHE A 248 -7.54 15.47 -6.41
C PHE A 248 -7.23 16.83 -5.79
N LYS A 249 -7.89 17.89 -6.29
CA LYS A 249 -7.71 19.25 -5.76
C LYS A 249 -8.08 19.33 -4.28
N VAL A 250 -9.23 18.77 -3.90
CA VAL A 250 -9.76 18.84 -2.53
C VAL A 250 -8.86 18.08 -1.57
N ASN A 251 -8.37 16.90 -1.98
CA ASN A 251 -7.42 16.13 -1.19
C ASN A 251 -6.11 16.88 -0.97
N LEU A 252 -5.55 17.50 -2.02
CA LEU A 252 -4.35 18.33 -1.85
C LEU A 252 -4.59 19.56 -0.96
N ASP A 253 -5.78 20.17 -1.02
CA ASP A 253 -6.15 21.29 -0.16
C ASP A 253 -6.27 20.89 1.32
N HIS A 254 -6.85 19.73 1.61
CA HIS A 254 -6.93 19.22 2.98
C HIS A 254 -5.55 18.78 3.49
N ALA A 255 -4.84 18.00 2.69
CA ALA A 255 -3.56 17.41 3.05
C ALA A 255 -2.45 18.44 3.30
N ARG A 256 -2.44 19.57 2.57
CA ARG A 256 -1.43 20.61 2.78
C ARG A 256 -1.66 21.42 4.06
N ASN A 257 -2.91 21.44 4.54
CA ASN A 257 -3.36 22.31 5.63
C ASN A 257 -2.83 23.75 5.41
N ASP A 258 -2.35 24.43 6.45
CA ASP A 258 -1.71 25.75 6.33
C ASP A 258 -0.16 25.69 6.20
N LEU A 259 0.42 24.53 5.88
CA LEU A 259 1.87 24.32 5.94
C LEU A 259 2.61 24.47 4.59
N VAL A 260 1.88 24.53 3.48
CA VAL A 260 2.46 24.57 2.12
C VAL A 260 2.12 25.90 1.45
N ASP A 261 2.66 26.98 2.02
CA ASP A 261 2.35 28.34 1.60
C ASP A 261 2.75 28.61 0.14
N GLY A 262 1.87 29.29 -0.60
CA GLY A 262 2.04 29.56 -2.02
C GLY A 262 1.72 28.40 -2.98
N PHE A 263 1.50 27.17 -2.52
CA PHE A 263 1.03 26.09 -3.39
C PHE A 263 -0.42 26.36 -3.85
N ASN A 264 -0.72 25.98 -5.09
CA ASN A 264 -2.08 25.99 -5.63
C ASN A 264 -2.46 24.56 -6.00
N SER A 265 -3.47 23.99 -5.33
CA SER A 265 -3.89 22.60 -5.51
C SER A 265 -4.63 22.29 -6.82
N GLY A 266 -5.14 23.30 -7.54
CA GLY A 266 -6.07 23.04 -8.64
C GLY A 266 -6.69 24.29 -9.18
#